data_AF-A0A1G9LR27-F1
#
_entry.id   AF-A0A1G9LR27-F1
#
_cell.length_a   1.000
_cell.length_b   1.000
_cell.length_c   1.000
_cell.angle_alpha   90.00
_cell.angle_beta   90.00
_cell.angle_gamma   90.00
#
_symmetry.space_group_name_H-M   'P 1'
#
loop_
_entity.id
_entity.type
_entity.pdbx_description
1 polymer ?
#
loop_
_entity_poly.entity_id
_entity_poly.type
_entity_poly.pdbx_seq_one_letter_code
_entity_poly.pdbx_strand_id
1 'polypeptide(L)'
;MSLIERFKIITREYEKKAAYGISYKWVYLVLLVFYPLLYFNYLGIKNYGDLSVSLIDLVSKIGGIVWGGSIFLVVASHLRKNKFYSGAAVLIMAITALIIAPIEISTTYGGGELHFIIIQELLNVLWPVFSWLLAGYMLVDDTGKIIENKKKRDRTAYILAFPLLVAVFIGIPLTELISNDFTQYTLGLGNIFFSVLLVPLWFYTVAPLRHKNGEGITSESSSSTQSQAVNALNETLQEKQFDKDEFKED
;
A
#
# COMPACT_ATOMS: atom_id res chain seq x y z
N MET A 1 21.57 -16.63 -9.27
CA MET A 1 20.15 -16.33 -8.99
C MET A 1 19.84 -14.88 -9.33
N SER A 2 18.89 -14.64 -10.22
CA SER A 2 18.51 -13.30 -10.69
C SER A 2 17.83 -12.47 -9.59
N LEU A 3 17.79 -11.14 -9.76
CA LEU A 3 17.09 -10.26 -8.81
C LEU A 3 15.58 -10.55 -8.76
N ILE A 4 15.00 -10.94 -9.91
CA ILE A 4 13.59 -11.32 -10.03
C ILE A 4 13.31 -12.58 -9.21
N GLU A 5 14.20 -13.58 -9.26
CA GLU A 5 14.08 -14.79 -8.43
C GLU A 5 14.16 -14.47 -6.94
N ARG A 6 15.09 -13.60 -6.53
CA ARG A 6 15.20 -13.13 -5.13
C ARG A 6 13.93 -12.44 -4.67
N PHE A 7 13.38 -11.56 -5.51
CA PHE A 7 12.12 -10.88 -5.24
C PHE A 7 10.97 -11.87 -5.06
N LYS A 8 10.84 -12.89 -5.94
CA LYS A 8 9.84 -13.96 -5.79
C LYS A 8 9.94 -14.70 -4.46
N ILE A 9 11.15 -14.93 -3.96
CA ILE A 9 11.37 -15.59 -2.67
C ILE A 9 10.87 -14.72 -1.52
N ILE A 10 11.22 -13.42 -1.53
CA ILE A 10 10.74 -12.50 -0.50
C ILE A 10 9.22 -12.37 -0.54
N THR A 11 8.62 -12.19 -1.72
CA THR A 11 7.16 -12.05 -1.83
C THR A 11 6.44 -13.30 -1.32
N ARG A 12 6.94 -14.50 -1.65
CA ARG A 12 6.38 -15.76 -1.14
C ARG A 12 6.42 -15.85 0.39
N GLU A 13 7.47 -15.34 1.02
CA GLU A 13 7.60 -15.34 2.48
C GLU A 13 6.67 -14.33 3.15
N TYR A 14 6.42 -13.19 2.52
CA TYR A 14 5.38 -12.26 2.97
C TYR A 14 3.97 -12.79 2.77
N GLU A 15 3.70 -13.48 1.64
CA GLU A 15 2.42 -14.14 1.39
C GLU A 15 2.08 -15.16 2.48
N LYS A 16 3.05 -15.99 2.91
CA LYS A 16 2.88 -16.94 4.01
C LYS A 16 2.47 -16.26 5.31
N LYS A 17 3.11 -15.13 5.63
CA LYS A 17 2.79 -14.34 6.83
C LYS A 17 1.43 -13.65 6.72
N ALA A 18 1.04 -13.28 5.50
CA ALA A 18 -0.19 -12.59 5.19
C ALA A 18 -1.44 -13.49 5.11
N ALA A 19 -1.27 -14.82 5.17
CA ALA A 19 -2.36 -15.80 5.05
C ALA A 19 -3.54 -15.56 6.01
N TYR A 20 -3.29 -14.97 7.18
CA TYR A 20 -4.33 -14.69 8.16
C TYR A 20 -5.11 -13.39 7.91
N GLY A 21 -4.73 -12.60 6.91
CA GLY A 21 -5.33 -11.31 6.59
C GLY A 21 -5.13 -10.25 7.68
N ILE A 22 -5.74 -9.08 7.49
CA ILE A 22 -5.70 -7.98 8.46
C ILE A 22 -6.68 -8.28 9.61
N SER A 23 -6.28 -7.99 10.85
CA SER A 23 -7.18 -8.13 12.00
C SER A 23 -8.29 -7.08 11.96
N TYR A 24 -9.51 -7.44 12.38
CA TYR A 24 -10.63 -6.49 12.45
C TYR A 24 -10.37 -5.27 13.35
N LYS A 25 -9.58 -5.43 14.43
CA LYS A 25 -9.21 -4.29 15.28
C LYS A 25 -8.47 -3.20 14.49
N TRP A 26 -7.49 -3.61 13.70
CA TRP A 26 -6.75 -2.71 12.80
C TRP A 26 -7.65 -2.13 11.71
N VAL A 27 -8.54 -2.93 11.14
CA VAL A 27 -9.52 -2.47 10.13
C VAL A 27 -10.41 -1.36 10.69
N TYR A 28 -10.98 -1.55 11.88
CA TYR A 28 -11.82 -0.53 12.51
C TYR A 28 -11.04 0.71 12.92
N LEU A 29 -9.82 0.55 13.39
CA LEU A 29 -8.97 1.68 13.73
C LEU A 29 -8.68 2.55 12.49
N VAL A 30 -8.37 1.93 11.34
CA VAL A 30 -8.19 2.68 10.09
C VAL A 30 -9.50 3.31 9.64
N LEU A 31 -10.59 2.55 9.62
CA LEU A 31 -11.89 2.97 9.08
C LEU A 31 -12.57 4.08 9.90
N LEU A 32 -12.49 4.00 11.23
CA LEU A 32 -13.28 4.85 12.13
C LEU A 32 -12.46 5.96 12.78
N VAL A 33 -11.13 5.86 12.76
CA VAL A 33 -10.24 6.83 13.41
C VAL A 33 -9.29 7.46 12.40
N PHE A 34 -8.38 6.71 11.80
CA PHE A 34 -7.33 7.31 10.97
C PHE A 34 -7.88 7.94 9.68
N TYR A 35 -8.72 7.22 8.93
CA TYR A 35 -9.25 7.73 7.67
C TYR A 35 -10.15 8.96 7.86
N PRO A 36 -11.10 8.97 8.82
CA PRO A 36 -11.90 10.16 9.09
C PRO A 36 -11.06 11.36 9.53
N LEU A 37 -10.04 11.16 10.37
CA LEU A 37 -9.15 12.24 10.80
C LEU A 37 -8.45 12.90 9.60
N LEU A 38 -7.86 12.11 8.71
CA LEU A 38 -7.23 12.61 7.48
C LEU A 38 -8.26 13.31 6.58
N TYR A 39 -9.41 12.69 6.38
CA TYR A 39 -10.45 13.24 5.51
C TYR A 39 -11.01 14.57 6.02
N PHE A 40 -11.29 14.67 7.33
CA PHE A 40 -11.78 15.91 7.94
C PHE A 40 -10.71 16.99 8.00
N ASN A 41 -9.43 16.63 8.22
CA ASN A 41 -8.34 17.60 8.15
C ASN A 41 -8.26 18.20 6.74
N TYR A 42 -8.24 17.34 5.72
CA TYR A 42 -8.29 17.76 4.32
C TYR A 42 -9.48 18.69 4.04
N LEU A 43 -10.70 18.34 4.50
CA LEU A 43 -11.87 19.20 4.33
C LEU A 43 -11.74 20.57 5.00
N GLY A 44 -11.01 20.66 6.12
CA GLY A 44 -10.75 21.92 6.81
C GLY A 44 -9.78 22.84 6.06
N ILE A 45 -8.82 22.26 5.34
CA ILE A 45 -7.78 23.02 4.63
C ILE A 45 -8.06 23.23 3.14
N LYS A 46 -9.05 22.53 2.57
CA LYS A 46 -9.23 22.43 1.10
C LYS A 46 -9.43 23.75 0.36
N ASN A 47 -9.87 24.81 1.05
CA ASN A 47 -10.09 26.14 0.46
C ASN A 47 -8.88 27.08 0.61
N TYR A 48 -7.83 26.61 1.27
CA TYR A 48 -6.57 27.32 1.40
C TYR A 48 -5.62 26.78 0.32
N GLY A 49 -4.88 27.64 -0.37
CA GLY A 49 -3.94 27.26 -1.43
C GLY A 49 -4.46 27.40 -2.87
N ASP A 50 -3.53 27.32 -3.81
CA ASP A 50 -3.74 27.68 -5.22
C ASP A 50 -4.27 26.52 -6.10
N LEU A 51 -4.68 25.41 -5.49
CA LEU A 51 -5.24 24.28 -6.22
C LEU A 51 -6.57 24.65 -6.88
N SER A 52 -6.79 24.14 -8.10
CA SER A 52 -8.07 24.34 -8.78
C SER A 52 -9.23 23.79 -7.95
N VAL A 53 -10.32 24.57 -7.86
CA VAL A 53 -11.56 24.18 -7.16
C VAL A 53 -12.08 22.82 -7.64
N SER A 54 -11.95 22.54 -8.94
CA SER A 54 -12.36 21.27 -9.54
C SER A 54 -11.58 20.07 -8.98
N LEU A 55 -10.26 20.20 -8.77
CA LEU A 55 -9.43 19.13 -8.22
C LEU A 55 -9.77 18.88 -6.74
N ILE A 56 -9.99 19.97 -5.98
CA ILE A 56 -10.40 19.91 -4.58
C ILE A 56 -11.75 19.20 -4.41
N ASP A 57 -12.73 19.56 -5.23
CA ASP A 57 -14.05 18.94 -5.20
C ASP A 57 -14.02 17.47 -5.61
N LEU A 58 -13.21 17.14 -6.61
CA LEU A 58 -13.02 15.76 -7.05
C LEU A 58 -12.46 14.89 -5.91
N VAL A 59 -11.36 15.32 -5.28
CA VAL A 59 -10.70 14.59 -4.19
C VAL A 59 -11.64 14.46 -2.98
N SER A 60 -12.35 15.54 -2.63
CA SER A 60 -13.35 15.52 -1.55
C SER A 60 -14.44 14.47 -1.78
N LYS A 61 -15.00 14.41 -3.00
CA LYS A 61 -16.04 13.44 -3.38
C LYS A 61 -15.52 12.01 -3.36
N ILE A 62 -14.33 11.78 -3.93
CA ILE A 62 -13.69 10.46 -3.94
C ILE A 62 -13.47 9.97 -2.51
N GLY A 63 -12.98 10.83 -1.60
CA GLY A 63 -12.75 10.43 -0.21
C GLY A 63 -14.03 9.97 0.50
N GLY A 64 -15.14 10.69 0.32
CA GLY A 64 -16.44 10.30 0.89
C GLY A 64 -16.96 8.97 0.32
N ILE A 65 -16.82 8.77 -1.00
CA ILE A 65 -17.21 7.52 -1.68
C ILE A 65 -16.35 6.35 -1.18
N VAL A 66 -15.04 6.54 -1.07
CA VAL A 66 -14.10 5.53 -0.56
C VAL A 66 -14.45 5.15 0.88
N TRP A 67 -14.77 6.13 1.72
CA TRP A 67 -15.12 5.86 3.11
C TRP A 67 -16.41 5.04 3.21
N GLY A 68 -17.48 5.49 2.55
CA GLY A 68 -18.75 4.77 2.51
C GLY A 68 -18.62 3.36 1.92
N GLY A 69 -17.92 3.23 0.79
CA GLY A 69 -17.62 1.96 0.16
C GLY A 69 -16.82 1.01 1.07
N SER A 70 -15.86 1.55 1.81
CA SER A 70 -15.05 0.77 2.77
C SER A 70 -15.89 0.24 3.93
N ILE A 71 -16.88 1.00 4.42
CA ILE A 71 -17.85 0.52 5.41
C ILE A 71 -18.61 -0.69 4.86
N PHE A 72 -19.14 -0.59 3.63
CA PHE A 72 -19.86 -1.70 2.99
C PHE A 72 -18.97 -2.93 2.80
N LEU A 73 -17.70 -2.74 2.42
CA LEU A 73 -16.74 -3.84 2.31
C LEU A 73 -16.46 -4.52 3.65
N VAL A 74 -16.36 -3.76 4.75
CA VAL A 74 -16.19 -4.34 6.09
C VAL A 74 -17.45 -5.08 6.54
N VAL A 75 -18.64 -4.55 6.25
CA VAL A 75 -19.91 -5.29 6.49
C VAL A 75 -19.94 -6.59 5.68
N ALA A 76 -19.58 -6.54 4.39
CA ALA A 76 -19.50 -7.73 3.54
C ALA A 76 -18.47 -8.74 4.05
N SER A 77 -17.34 -8.28 4.62
CA SER A 77 -16.34 -9.13 5.27
C SER A 77 -16.96 -9.97 6.40
N HIS A 78 -17.80 -9.37 7.24
CA HIS A 78 -18.49 -10.09 8.32
C HIS A 78 -19.56 -11.04 7.79
N LEU A 79 -20.40 -10.58 6.86
CA LEU A 79 -21.49 -11.39 6.31
C LEU A 79 -20.97 -12.62 5.56
N ARG A 80 -19.90 -12.45 4.77
CA ARG A 80 -19.30 -13.51 3.95
C ARG A 80 -18.17 -14.26 4.66
N LYS A 81 -17.82 -13.86 5.89
CA LYS A 81 -16.68 -14.38 6.67
C LYS A 81 -15.37 -14.43 5.85
N ASN A 82 -15.17 -13.45 4.97
CA ASN A 82 -14.02 -13.39 4.07
C ASN A 82 -13.21 -12.11 4.30
N LYS A 83 -11.98 -12.30 4.80
CA LYS A 83 -11.07 -11.21 5.14
C LYS A 83 -10.55 -10.41 3.94
N PHE A 84 -10.72 -10.91 2.71
CA PHE A 84 -10.40 -10.15 1.49
C PHE A 84 -11.11 -8.79 1.48
N TYR A 85 -12.42 -8.75 1.80
CA TYR A 85 -13.18 -7.50 1.74
C TYR A 85 -12.68 -6.45 2.74
N SER A 86 -12.37 -6.87 3.96
CA SER A 86 -11.78 -5.98 4.97
C SER A 86 -10.35 -5.56 4.62
N GLY A 87 -9.58 -6.43 3.96
CA GLY A 87 -8.26 -6.07 3.42
C GLY A 87 -8.39 -5.02 2.32
N ALA A 88 -9.31 -5.23 1.37
CA ALA A 88 -9.59 -4.31 0.27
C ALA A 88 -10.04 -2.93 0.79
N ALA A 89 -10.90 -2.90 1.82
CA ALA A 89 -11.29 -1.65 2.48
C ALA A 89 -10.06 -0.87 2.98
N VAL A 90 -9.17 -1.54 3.73
CA VAL A 90 -7.96 -0.90 4.27
C VAL A 90 -7.01 -0.47 3.16
N LEU A 91 -6.83 -1.29 2.12
CA LEU A 91 -5.95 -0.99 1.00
C LEU A 91 -6.43 0.24 0.20
N ILE A 92 -7.73 0.31 -0.12
CA ILE A 92 -8.30 1.45 -0.85
C ILE A 92 -8.18 2.73 -0.02
N MET A 93 -8.50 2.67 1.28
CA MET A 93 -8.31 3.80 2.20
C MET A 93 -6.85 4.24 2.29
N ALA A 94 -5.89 3.32 2.36
CA ALA A 94 -4.47 3.63 2.40
C ALA A 94 -3.97 4.30 1.10
N ILE A 95 -4.41 3.80 -0.07
CA ILE A 95 -4.10 4.42 -1.36
C ILE A 95 -4.67 5.84 -1.41
N THR A 96 -5.92 6.02 -0.99
CA THR A 96 -6.55 7.34 -0.98
C THR A 96 -5.86 8.29 -0.01
N ALA A 97 -5.44 7.81 1.17
CA ALA A 97 -4.67 8.60 2.13
C ALA A 97 -3.32 9.06 1.54
N LEU A 98 -2.61 8.18 0.82
CA LEU A 98 -1.34 8.52 0.17
C LEU A 98 -1.49 9.54 -0.96
N ILE A 99 -2.66 9.60 -1.60
CA ILE A 99 -3.00 10.60 -2.64
C ILE A 99 -3.39 11.94 -2.01
N ILE A 100 -4.14 11.90 -0.90
CA ILE A 100 -4.61 13.12 -0.22
C ILE A 100 -3.46 13.80 0.52
N ALA A 101 -2.55 13.04 1.14
CA ALA A 101 -1.51 13.59 2.00
C ALA A 101 -0.58 14.60 1.30
N PRO A 102 -0.05 14.37 0.08
CA PRO A 102 0.76 15.37 -0.62
C PRO A 102 0.01 16.67 -0.90
N ILE A 103 -1.28 16.57 -1.25
CA ILE A 103 -2.15 17.73 -1.47
C ILE A 103 -2.29 18.50 -0.16
N GLU A 104 -2.64 17.81 0.93
CA GLU A 104 -2.79 18.41 2.25
C GLU A 104 -1.51 19.09 2.74
N ILE A 105 -0.37 18.41 2.62
CA ILE A 105 0.94 18.93 2.99
C ILE A 105 1.27 20.19 2.18
N SER A 106 1.12 20.12 0.86
CA SER A 106 1.46 21.23 -0.04
C SER A 106 0.54 22.43 0.17
N THR A 107 -0.76 22.20 0.30
CA THR A 107 -1.74 23.26 0.60
C THR A 107 -1.44 23.94 1.93
N THR A 108 -1.12 23.18 2.97
CA THR A 108 -0.95 23.72 4.32
C THR A 108 0.38 24.45 4.50
N TYR A 109 1.46 23.94 3.87
CA TYR A 109 2.83 24.38 4.17
C TYR A 109 3.63 24.87 2.95
N GLY A 110 3.06 24.84 1.75
CA GLY A 110 3.76 25.13 0.49
C GLY A 110 2.90 25.81 -0.57
N GLY A 111 1.81 26.49 -0.18
CA GLY A 111 0.95 27.25 -1.10
C GLY A 111 0.12 26.43 -2.10
N GLY A 112 0.19 25.10 -2.05
CA GLY A 112 -0.48 24.23 -3.04
C GLY A 112 0.31 24.07 -4.34
N GLU A 113 1.63 24.12 -4.29
CA GLU A 113 2.51 23.88 -5.44
C GLU A 113 2.28 22.51 -6.11
N LEU A 114 1.72 22.53 -7.32
CA LEU A 114 1.44 21.33 -8.11
C LEU A 114 2.70 20.48 -8.38
N HIS A 115 3.87 21.13 -8.59
CA HIS A 115 5.13 20.42 -8.82
C HIS A 115 5.53 19.55 -7.62
N PHE A 116 5.36 20.04 -6.39
CA PHE A 116 5.64 19.27 -5.19
C PHE A 116 4.72 18.04 -5.11
N ILE A 117 3.43 18.21 -5.37
CA ILE A 117 2.44 17.13 -5.35
C ILE A 117 2.82 16.04 -6.37
N ILE A 118 3.13 16.41 -7.62
CA ILE A 118 3.51 15.45 -8.66
C ILE A 118 4.78 14.68 -8.27
N ILE A 119 5.80 15.36 -7.73
CA ILE A 119 7.04 14.72 -7.30
C ILE A 119 6.77 13.75 -6.14
N GLN A 120 5.94 14.15 -5.17
CA GLN A 120 5.57 13.29 -4.04
C GLN A 120 4.82 12.03 -4.50
N GLU A 121 3.85 12.15 -5.40
CA GLU A 121 3.13 11.00 -5.96
C GLU A 121 4.08 10.04 -6.68
N LEU A 122 4.99 10.57 -7.49
CA LEU A 122 5.99 9.76 -8.18
C LEU A 122 6.89 9.01 -7.18
N LEU A 123 7.33 9.67 -6.11
CA LEU A 123 8.16 9.06 -5.07
C LEU A 123 7.39 8.02 -4.25
N ASN A 124 6.10 8.25 -3.97
CA ASN A 124 5.22 7.28 -3.30
C ASN A 124 5.06 5.98 -4.10
N VAL A 125 5.22 6.03 -5.43
CA VAL A 125 5.19 4.84 -6.29
C VAL A 125 6.59 4.22 -6.44
N LEU A 126 7.61 5.03 -6.66
CA LEU A 126 8.97 4.54 -6.93
C LEU A 126 9.65 3.98 -5.68
N TRP A 127 9.45 4.59 -4.51
CA TRP A 127 10.14 4.20 -3.29
C TRP A 127 9.78 2.78 -2.82
N PRO A 128 8.51 2.33 -2.83
CA PRO A 128 8.17 0.94 -2.56
C PRO A 128 8.83 -0.03 -3.54
N VAL A 129 8.85 0.28 -4.84
CA VAL A 129 9.48 -0.59 -5.85
C VAL A 129 10.97 -0.75 -5.55
N PHE A 130 11.68 0.35 -5.35
CA PHE A 130 13.10 0.35 -5.03
C PHE A 130 13.38 -0.40 -3.71
N SER A 131 12.59 -0.10 -2.68
CA SER A 131 12.66 -0.71 -1.35
C SER A 131 12.59 -2.23 -1.40
N TRP A 132 11.62 -2.77 -2.14
CA TRP A 132 11.42 -4.21 -2.20
C TRP A 132 12.43 -4.94 -3.09
N LEU A 133 12.91 -4.31 -4.17
CA LEU A 133 14.03 -4.84 -4.95
C LEU A 133 15.30 -4.90 -4.11
N LEU A 134 15.58 -3.83 -3.33
CA LEU A 134 16.73 -3.78 -2.44
C LEU A 134 16.63 -4.83 -1.32
N ALA A 135 15.44 -5.02 -0.74
CA ALA A 135 15.19 -6.09 0.21
C ALA A 135 15.52 -7.44 -0.43
N GLY A 136 15.07 -7.68 -1.66
CA GLY A 136 15.38 -8.88 -2.47
C GLY A 136 16.88 -9.13 -2.56
N TYR A 137 17.62 -8.10 -2.94
CA TYR A 137 19.07 -8.16 -3.10
C TYR A 137 19.81 -8.42 -1.77
N MET A 138 19.40 -7.74 -0.70
CA MET A 138 20.13 -7.75 0.58
C MET A 138 19.79 -8.93 1.48
N LEU A 139 18.58 -9.48 1.38
CA LEU A 139 18.05 -10.48 2.31
C LEU A 139 17.97 -11.88 1.73
N VAL A 140 18.22 -12.08 0.44
CA VAL A 140 18.24 -13.42 -0.18
C VAL A 140 19.66 -13.69 -0.68
N ASP A 141 20.21 -14.84 -0.32
CA ASP A 141 21.53 -15.26 -0.78
C ASP A 141 21.53 -15.88 -2.19
N ASP A 142 22.70 -16.23 -2.69
CA ASP A 142 22.88 -16.81 -4.03
C ASP A 142 22.28 -18.22 -4.16
N THR A 143 22.00 -18.88 -3.03
CA THR A 143 21.36 -20.20 -2.95
C THR A 143 19.84 -20.13 -2.85
N GLY A 144 19.27 -18.92 -2.78
CA GLY A 144 17.82 -18.72 -2.66
C GLY A 144 17.28 -18.84 -1.25
N LYS A 145 18.15 -18.78 -0.22
CA LYS A 145 17.73 -18.78 1.17
C LYS A 145 17.64 -17.36 1.71
N ILE A 146 16.68 -17.12 2.59
CA ILE A 146 16.63 -15.87 3.34
C ILE A 146 17.79 -15.84 4.32
N ILE A 147 18.54 -14.74 4.27
CA ILE A 147 19.64 -14.46 5.18
C ILE A 147 19.06 -14.12 6.56
N GLU A 148 19.27 -15.01 7.51
CA GLU A 148 18.82 -14.83 8.90
C GLU A 148 19.78 -13.96 9.75
N ASN A 149 20.83 -13.42 9.14
CA ASN A 149 21.78 -12.54 9.82
C ASN A 149 21.09 -11.24 10.27
N LYS A 150 20.94 -11.09 11.58
CA LYS A 150 20.32 -9.93 12.22
C LYS A 150 20.94 -8.60 11.78
N LYS A 151 22.27 -8.49 11.75
CA LYS A 151 22.98 -7.25 11.37
C LYS A 151 22.66 -6.83 9.92
N LYS A 152 22.55 -7.78 9.00
CA LYS A 152 22.14 -7.50 7.61
C LYS A 152 20.68 -7.06 7.55
N ARG A 153 19.77 -7.75 8.26
CA ARG A 153 18.37 -7.36 8.37
C ARG A 153 18.17 -5.95 8.93
N ASP A 154 18.87 -5.61 10.00
CA ASP A 154 18.81 -4.29 10.62
C ASP A 154 19.32 -3.22 9.65
N ARG A 155 20.45 -3.48 8.95
CA ARG A 155 20.96 -2.56 7.92
C ARG A 155 19.94 -2.37 6.79
N THR A 156 19.31 -3.42 6.31
CA THR A 156 18.25 -3.30 5.29
C THR A 156 17.10 -2.45 5.82
N ALA A 157 16.62 -2.69 7.05
CA ALA A 157 15.55 -1.90 7.65
C ALA A 157 15.89 -0.41 7.74
N TYR A 158 17.14 -0.05 8.11
CA TYR A 158 17.57 1.35 8.11
C TYR A 158 17.57 1.98 6.72
N ILE A 159 17.96 1.23 5.68
CA ILE A 159 17.91 1.76 4.31
C ILE A 159 16.45 1.93 3.85
N LEU A 160 15.55 1.03 4.20
CA LEU A 160 14.12 1.16 3.92
C LEU A 160 13.50 2.36 4.67
N ALA A 161 13.98 2.62 5.88
CA ALA A 161 13.59 3.77 6.70
C ALA A 161 14.30 5.07 6.32
N PHE A 162 15.14 5.09 5.27
CA PHE A 162 15.95 6.24 4.91
C PHE A 162 15.15 7.56 4.77
N PRO A 163 13.99 7.61 4.07
CA PRO A 163 13.21 8.84 3.98
C PRO A 163 12.80 9.38 5.36
N LEU A 164 12.37 8.49 6.26
CA LEU A 164 12.00 8.86 7.63
C LEU A 164 13.21 9.33 8.43
N LEU A 165 14.37 8.68 8.27
CA LEU A 165 15.62 9.11 8.93
C LEU A 165 16.03 10.51 8.48
N VAL A 166 15.95 10.80 7.17
CA VAL A 166 16.23 12.14 6.63
C VAL A 166 15.21 13.14 7.19
N ALA A 167 13.92 12.80 7.21
CA ALA A 167 12.88 13.65 7.79
C ALA A 167 13.19 14.01 9.25
N VAL A 168 13.55 13.02 10.08
CA VAL A 168 13.78 13.23 11.51
C VAL A 168 15.10 13.95 11.81
N PHE A 169 16.20 13.50 11.22
CA PHE A 169 17.54 14.00 11.57
C PHE A 169 17.96 15.25 10.81
N ILE A 170 17.35 15.52 9.66
CA ILE A 170 17.68 16.68 8.82
C ILE A 170 16.46 17.58 8.69
N GLY A 171 15.31 17.02 8.30
CA GLY A 171 14.09 17.79 8.06
C GLY A 171 13.62 18.57 9.28
N ILE A 172 13.44 17.91 10.44
CA ILE A 172 12.99 18.57 11.67
C ILE A 172 13.94 19.71 12.09
N PRO A 173 15.27 19.51 12.20
CA PRO A 173 16.18 20.62 12.48
C PRO A 173 16.09 21.77 11.48
N LEU A 174 15.97 21.50 10.18
CA LEU A 174 15.83 22.56 9.17
C LEU A 174 14.52 23.34 9.34
N THR A 175 13.43 22.63 9.63
CA THR A 175 12.13 23.25 9.92
C THR A 175 12.18 24.15 11.14
N GLU A 176 12.72 23.65 12.26
CA GLU A 176 12.72 24.37 13.55
C GLU A 176 13.78 25.49 13.62
N LEU A 177 14.93 25.30 12.97
CA LEU A 177 16.08 26.21 13.12
C LEU A 177 16.25 27.19 11.95
N ILE A 178 15.71 26.88 10.76
CA ILE A 178 15.94 27.67 9.55
C ILE A 178 14.65 28.28 9.01
N SER A 179 13.69 27.47 8.59
CA SER A 179 12.43 27.98 8.03
C SER A 179 11.31 26.94 8.07
N ASN A 180 10.09 27.41 8.34
CA ASN A 180 8.86 26.63 8.21
C ASN A 180 8.63 26.13 6.77
N ASP A 181 9.27 26.71 5.76
CA ASP A 181 9.18 26.26 4.36
C ASP A 181 9.72 24.83 4.18
N PHE A 182 10.58 24.35 5.09
CA PHE A 182 11.07 22.97 5.06
C PHE A 182 10.02 21.95 5.52
N THR A 183 8.95 22.40 6.20
CA THR A 183 7.91 21.52 6.76
C THR A 183 7.27 20.63 5.70
N GLN A 184 6.96 21.19 4.52
CA GLN A 184 6.37 20.40 3.44
C GLN A 184 7.28 19.25 2.99
N TYR A 185 8.59 19.49 2.88
CA TYR A 185 9.55 18.46 2.47
C TYR A 185 9.75 17.41 3.57
N THR A 186 9.81 17.84 4.84
CA THR A 186 9.92 16.95 6.00
C THR A 186 8.72 16.00 6.10
N LEU A 187 7.50 16.52 5.98
CA LEU A 187 6.28 15.72 6.01
C LEU A 187 6.15 14.83 4.75
N GLY A 188 6.55 15.33 3.59
CA GLY A 188 6.59 14.56 2.35
C GLY A 188 7.50 13.33 2.44
N LEU A 189 8.68 13.47 3.04
CA LEU A 189 9.56 12.32 3.30
C LEU A 189 8.94 11.27 4.23
N GLY A 190 8.16 11.70 5.23
CA GLY A 190 7.36 10.81 6.06
C GLY A 190 6.31 10.04 5.24
N ASN A 191 5.61 10.73 4.34
CA ASN A 191 4.61 10.13 3.45
C ASN A 191 5.23 9.05 2.54
N ILE A 192 6.40 9.34 1.96
CA ILE A 192 7.17 8.39 1.14
C ILE A 192 7.54 7.14 1.95
N PHE A 193 7.92 7.27 3.21
CA PHE A 193 8.18 6.10 4.05
C PHE A 193 6.93 5.22 4.24
N PHE A 194 5.77 5.82 4.51
CA PHE A 194 4.52 5.08 4.68
C PHE A 194 4.05 4.37 3.40
N SER A 195 4.41 4.87 2.22
CA SER A 195 4.09 4.21 0.94
C SER A 195 4.60 2.75 0.85
N VAL A 196 5.71 2.42 1.54
CA VAL A 196 6.27 1.05 1.57
C VAL A 196 5.27 0.05 2.14
N LEU A 197 4.34 0.49 3.00
CA LEU A 197 3.30 -0.34 3.60
C LEU A 197 2.21 -0.78 2.61
N LEU A 198 2.12 -0.20 1.41
CA LEU A 198 1.17 -0.65 0.39
C LEU A 198 1.43 -2.10 -0.06
N VAL A 199 2.71 -2.48 -0.19
CA VAL A 199 3.08 -3.83 -0.63
C VAL A 199 2.67 -4.92 0.39
N PRO A 200 2.96 -4.81 1.70
CA PRO A 200 2.45 -5.77 2.66
C PRO A 200 0.91 -5.71 2.76
N LEU A 201 0.28 -4.53 2.69
CA LEU A 201 -1.19 -4.41 2.67
C LEU A 201 -1.82 -5.14 1.49
N TRP A 202 -1.19 -5.07 0.31
CA TRP A 202 -1.59 -5.86 -0.86
C TRP A 202 -1.59 -7.36 -0.57
N PHE A 203 -0.50 -7.88 0.02
CA PHE A 203 -0.43 -9.29 0.38
C PHE A 203 -1.49 -9.68 1.42
N TYR A 204 -1.71 -8.88 2.46
CA TYR A 204 -2.76 -9.14 3.46
C TYR A 204 -4.18 -9.07 2.88
N THR A 205 -4.36 -8.33 1.78
CA THR A 205 -5.62 -8.22 1.08
C THR A 205 -5.88 -9.43 0.21
N VAL A 206 -4.91 -9.81 -0.63
CA VAL A 206 -5.08 -10.85 -1.66
C VAL A 206 -4.87 -12.27 -1.11
N ALA A 207 -4.05 -12.46 -0.07
CA ALA A 207 -3.78 -13.79 0.48
C ALA A 207 -5.04 -14.58 0.89
N PRO A 208 -6.07 -13.99 1.52
CA PRO A 208 -7.34 -14.66 1.79
C PRO A 208 -8.10 -15.19 0.55
N LEU A 209 -7.83 -14.69 -0.66
CA LEU A 209 -8.44 -15.20 -1.90
C LEU A 209 -7.79 -16.49 -2.40
N ARG A 210 -6.55 -16.77 -1.97
CA ARG A 210 -5.85 -17.97 -2.40
C ARG A 210 -6.40 -19.15 -1.61
N HIS A 211 -7.24 -19.95 -2.27
CA HIS A 211 -7.64 -21.25 -1.76
C HIS A 211 -6.40 -22.04 -1.31
N LYS A 212 -6.49 -22.70 -0.15
CA LYS A 212 -5.59 -23.81 0.22
C LYS A 212 -5.77 -24.92 -0.82
N ASN A 213 -5.10 -24.80 -1.95
CA ASN A 213 -4.89 -25.92 -2.86
C ASN A 213 -3.88 -26.84 -2.17
N GLY A 214 -4.38 -27.80 -1.40
CA GLY A 214 -3.57 -28.83 -0.74
C GLY A 214 -3.25 -28.50 0.72
N GLU A 215 -4.17 -28.83 1.62
CA GLU A 215 -3.95 -29.56 2.87
C GLU A 215 -5.16 -29.35 3.79
N GLY A 216 -5.86 -30.45 4.03
CA GLY A 216 -7.22 -30.50 4.56
C GLY A 216 -7.42 -29.73 5.85
N ILE A 217 -8.45 -28.89 5.85
CA ILE A 217 -9.31 -28.70 7.02
C ILE A 217 -10.74 -28.63 6.46
N THR A 218 -11.44 -29.77 6.56
CA THR A 218 -12.88 -29.88 6.43
C THR A 218 -13.55 -28.98 7.46
N SER A 219 -14.36 -28.01 7.01
CA SER A 219 -15.51 -27.45 7.73
C SER A 219 -16.36 -26.60 6.77
N GLU A 220 -17.40 -27.23 6.24
CA GLU A 220 -18.74 -26.68 6.01
C GLU A 220 -18.96 -25.55 4.99
N SER A 221 -19.27 -26.01 3.76
CA SER A 221 -20.49 -25.66 3.00
C SER A 221 -20.84 -24.18 2.72
N SER A 222 -19.95 -23.41 2.09
CA SER A 222 -20.39 -22.14 1.46
C SER A 222 -19.62 -21.67 0.21
N SER A 223 -18.84 -22.50 -0.49
CA SER A 223 -17.84 -21.98 -1.46
C SER A 223 -18.02 -22.32 -2.95
N SER A 224 -19.19 -22.79 -3.42
CA SER A 224 -19.34 -23.05 -4.87
C SER A 224 -19.33 -21.75 -5.69
N THR A 225 -20.03 -20.70 -5.25
CA THR A 225 -20.11 -19.41 -5.96
C THR A 225 -18.83 -18.58 -5.83
N GLN A 226 -18.10 -18.70 -4.72
CA GLN A 226 -16.81 -18.03 -4.52
C GLN A 226 -15.70 -18.66 -5.39
N SER A 227 -15.78 -19.97 -5.63
CA SER A 227 -14.84 -20.69 -6.51
C SER A 227 -14.94 -20.23 -7.97
N GLN A 228 -16.14 -19.87 -8.45
CA GLN A 228 -16.33 -19.41 -9.84
C GLN A 228 -15.82 -17.99 -10.08
N ALA A 229 -16.03 -17.06 -9.14
CA ALA A 229 -15.57 -15.69 -9.31
C ALA A 229 -14.03 -15.57 -9.26
N VAL A 230 -13.36 -16.42 -8.48
CA VAL A 230 -11.89 -16.45 -8.38
C VAL A 230 -11.28 -17.20 -9.56
N ASN A 231 -11.89 -18.29 -10.04
CA ASN A 231 -11.49 -18.92 -11.30
C ASN A 231 -11.65 -17.94 -12.47
N ALA A 232 -12.78 -17.23 -12.55
CA ALA A 232 -12.97 -16.21 -13.58
C ALA A 232 -11.93 -15.08 -13.47
N LEU A 233 -11.59 -14.58 -12.27
CA LEU A 233 -10.57 -13.54 -12.14
C LEU A 233 -9.16 -14.04 -12.47
N ASN A 234 -8.83 -15.27 -12.09
CA ASN A 234 -7.55 -15.91 -12.39
C ASN A 234 -7.43 -16.26 -13.88
N GLU A 235 -8.49 -16.78 -14.50
CA GLU A 235 -8.59 -17.04 -15.94
C GLU A 235 -8.55 -15.72 -16.73
N THR A 236 -9.25 -14.67 -16.31
CA THR A 236 -9.20 -13.36 -16.99
C THR A 236 -7.82 -12.71 -16.88
N LEU A 237 -7.09 -12.92 -15.78
CA LEU A 237 -5.71 -12.43 -15.61
C LEU A 237 -4.67 -13.29 -16.33
N GLN A 238 -4.94 -14.58 -16.54
CA GLN A 238 -4.07 -15.50 -17.29
C GLN A 238 -4.31 -15.42 -18.81
N GLU A 239 -5.56 -15.33 -19.27
CA GLU A 239 -5.93 -15.12 -20.68
C GLU A 239 -5.38 -13.79 -21.21
N LYS A 240 -5.26 -12.75 -20.37
CA LYS A 240 -4.69 -11.46 -20.81
C LYS A 240 -3.17 -11.39 -20.87
N GLN A 241 -2.43 -12.45 -20.53
CA GLN A 241 -0.97 -12.36 -20.49
C GLN A 241 -0.16 -13.36 -21.31
N PHE A 242 -0.76 -14.34 -21.97
CA PHE A 242 -0.08 -15.09 -23.02
C PHE A 242 -1.11 -15.64 -23.99
N ASP A 243 -1.33 -14.93 -25.11
CA ASP A 243 -1.67 -15.61 -26.36
C ASP A 243 -0.59 -16.69 -26.54
N LYS A 244 -0.99 -17.93 -26.27
CA LYS A 244 -0.19 -19.13 -26.45
C LYS A 244 -0.43 -19.68 -27.85
N ASP A 245 -0.61 -18.79 -28.80
CA ASP A 245 -0.70 -19.12 -30.21
C ASP A 245 0.73 -19.23 -30.76
N GLU A 246 1.11 -20.50 -30.91
CA GLU A 246 1.68 -20.98 -32.17
C GLU A 246 3.10 -20.51 -32.53
N PHE A 247 4.10 -21.23 -32.01
CA PHE A 247 5.25 -21.61 -32.83
C PHE A 247 5.58 -23.08 -32.56
N LYS A 248 4.90 -23.96 -33.29
CA LYS A 248 5.49 -25.21 -33.78
C LYS A 248 5.86 -24.95 -35.24
N GLU A 249 7.14 -24.99 -35.56
CA GLU A 249 7.59 -25.33 -36.90
C GLU A 249 8.61 -26.46 -36.77
N ASP A 250 8.51 -27.37 -37.75
CA ASP A 250 9.14 -28.69 -37.87
C ASP A 250 10.67 -28.70 -37.86
#